data_AF-A0A484LDZ9-F1
#
_entry.id   AF-A0A484LDZ9-F1
#
_cell.length_a   1.000
_cell.length_b   1.000
_cell.length_c   1.000
_cell.angle_alpha   90.00
_cell.angle_beta   90.00
_cell.angle_gamma   90.00
#
_symmetry.space_group_name_H-M   'P 1'
#
loop_
_entity.id
_entity.type
_entity.pdbx_description
1 polymer ?
#
loop_
_entity_poly.entity_id
_entity_poly.type
_entity_poly.pdbx_seq_one_letter_code
_entity_poly.pdbx_strand_id
1 'polypeptide(L)'
;MIQQVLPAIKEKVPEAITKHIIIQQDNAKPHIDVNDPEFVQAANADGYSIELTCQPPNSPDLNILDLGFFASIQSLQHQTSTRNVNELVQHVAQAYANLEAKKLNYVWISYQLAMT
;
A
#
# COMPACT_ATOMS: atom_id res chain seq x y z
N MET A 1 -2.72 0.92 -11.65
CA MET A 1 -1.38 1.28 -11.09
C MET A 1 -0.65 2.28 -11.97
N ILE A 2 -0.47 2.01 -13.26
CA ILE A 2 0.38 2.82 -14.16
C ILE A 2 0.00 4.31 -14.18
N GLN A 3 -1.28 4.64 -14.37
CA GLN A 3 -1.72 6.01 -14.60
C GLN A 3 -1.88 6.87 -13.34
N GLN A 4 -1.95 6.24 -12.16
CA GLN A 4 -2.23 6.95 -10.90
C GLN A 4 -1.17 6.71 -9.82
N VAL A 5 -0.80 5.45 -9.59
CA VAL A 5 0.11 5.06 -8.50
C VAL A 5 1.55 5.41 -8.83
N LEU A 6 2.04 5.07 -10.04
CA LEU A 6 3.42 5.37 -10.41
C LEU A 6 3.73 6.88 -10.42
N PRO A 7 2.89 7.76 -11.02
CA PRO A 7 3.10 9.21 -10.92
C PRO A 7 3.10 9.71 -9.48
N ALA A 8 2.17 9.25 -8.65
CA ALA A 8 2.09 9.67 -7.26
C ALA A 8 3.30 9.23 -6.44
N ILE A 9 3.85 8.04 -6.70
CA ILE A 9 5.11 7.59 -6.08
C ILE A 9 6.25 8.51 -6.51
N LYS A 10 6.41 8.76 -7.80
CA LYS A 10 7.48 9.62 -8.35
C LYS A 10 7.42 11.06 -7.84
N GLU A 11 6.22 11.56 -7.54
CA GLU A 11 5.99 12.89 -6.96
C GLU A 11 6.26 12.94 -5.45
N LYS A 12 5.85 11.90 -4.70
CA LYS A 12 5.83 11.93 -3.23
C LYS A 12 7.05 11.32 -2.56
N VAL A 13 7.81 10.48 -3.26
CA VAL A 13 9.04 9.90 -2.70
C VAL A 13 10.10 11.00 -2.58
N PRO A 14 10.63 11.28 -1.38
CA PRO A 14 11.66 12.29 -1.21
C PRO A 14 12.92 11.94 -2.01
N GLU A 15 13.55 12.94 -2.63
CA GLU A 15 14.79 12.76 -3.42
C GLU A 15 15.95 12.14 -2.61
N ALA A 16 15.92 12.28 -1.28
CA ALA A 16 16.91 11.71 -0.37
C ALA A 16 16.79 10.18 -0.23
N ILE A 17 15.70 9.57 -0.69
CA ILE A 17 15.47 8.11 -0.66
C ILE A 17 15.90 7.51 -1.99
N THR A 18 16.37 6.26 -1.97
CA THR A 18 16.67 5.50 -3.17
C THR A 18 15.46 5.47 -4.12
N LYS A 19 15.72 5.54 -5.43
CA LYS A 19 14.70 5.34 -6.46
C LYS A 19 14.40 3.86 -6.71
N HIS A 20 15.03 2.95 -5.97
CA HIS A 20 14.70 1.53 -5.93
C HIS A 20 13.53 1.29 -4.97
N ILE A 21 12.38 0.86 -5.50
CA ILE A 21 11.13 0.73 -4.76
C ILE A 21 10.51 -0.63 -5.06
N ILE A 22 10.15 -1.36 -4.01
CA ILE A 22 9.43 -2.63 -4.11
C ILE A 22 7.98 -2.37 -3.71
N ILE A 23 7.05 -2.64 -4.62
CA ILE A 23 5.62 -2.62 -4.37
C ILE A 23 5.16 -4.06 -4.13
N GLN A 24 4.71 -4.35 -2.92
CA GLN A 24 4.07 -5.61 -2.59
C GLN A 24 2.57 -5.55 -2.94
N GLN A 25 2.05 -6.63 -3.53
CA GLN A 25 0.62 -6.86 -3.73
C GLN A 25 0.23 -8.28 -3.28
N ASP A 26 -1.06 -8.52 -3.09
CA ASP A 26 -1.56 -9.87 -2.84
C ASP A 26 -1.64 -10.69 -4.15
N ASN A 27 -1.99 -11.98 -4.05
CA ASN A 27 -2.08 -12.88 -5.22
C ASN A 27 -3.47 -12.90 -5.88
N ALA A 28 -4.37 -11.98 -5.55
CA ALA A 28 -5.73 -11.96 -6.09
C ALA A 28 -5.76 -11.51 -7.56
N LYS A 29 -6.72 -12.02 -8.34
CA LYS A 29 -7.04 -11.42 -9.64
C LYS A 29 -8.00 -10.24 -9.38
N PRO A 30 -7.81 -9.06 -10.01
CA PRO A 30 -7.10 -8.80 -11.26
C PRO A 30 -5.77 -8.02 -11.09
N HIS A 31 -4.91 -8.37 -10.13
CA HIS A 31 -3.62 -7.69 -9.98
C HIS A 31 -2.76 -7.78 -11.26
N ILE A 32 -1.95 -6.74 -11.47
CA ILE A 32 -1.03 -6.66 -12.61
C ILE A 32 0.04 -7.73 -12.44
N ASP A 33 0.36 -8.46 -13.51
CA ASP A 33 1.46 -9.43 -13.48
C ASP A 33 2.77 -8.72 -13.09
N VAL A 34 3.58 -9.35 -12.25
CA VAL A 34 4.84 -8.73 -11.78
C VAL A 34 5.81 -8.41 -12.92
N ASN A 35 5.66 -9.08 -14.07
CA ASN A 35 6.44 -8.86 -15.29
C ASN A 35 5.63 -8.16 -16.40
N ASP A 36 4.50 -7.53 -16.09
CA ASP A 36 3.69 -6.81 -17.08
C ASP A 36 4.55 -5.78 -17.85
N PRO A 37 4.67 -5.89 -19.18
CA PRO A 37 5.61 -5.06 -19.94
C PRO A 37 5.31 -3.56 -19.86
N GLU A 38 4.03 -3.17 -19.87
CA GLU A 38 3.62 -1.76 -19.78
C GLU A 38 3.96 -1.19 -18.41
N PHE A 39 3.72 -1.96 -17.35
CA PHE A 39 4.10 -1.58 -16.01
C PHE A 39 5.61 -1.44 -15.88
N VAL A 40 6.39 -2.46 -16.27
CA VAL A 40 7.86 -2.45 -16.17
C VAL A 40 8.46 -1.25 -16.91
N GLN A 41 7.95 -0.93 -18.11
CA GLN A 41 8.40 0.23 -18.87
C GLN A 41 8.13 1.55 -18.13
N ALA A 42 6.90 1.75 -17.64
CA ALA A 42 6.52 2.98 -16.94
C ALA A 42 7.20 3.13 -15.57
N ALA A 43 7.35 2.01 -14.85
CA ALA A 43 7.96 1.89 -13.53
C ALA A 43 9.44 2.28 -13.54
N ASN A 44 10.17 1.91 -14.60
CA ASN A 44 11.61 2.12 -14.72
C ASN A 44 11.99 3.39 -15.53
N ALA A 45 11.02 4.22 -15.89
CA ALA A 45 11.29 5.52 -16.51
C ALA A 45 11.86 6.54 -15.49
N ASP A 46 12.53 7.58 -15.98
CA ASP A 46 13.04 8.72 -15.17
C ASP A 46 14.09 8.34 -14.10
N GLY A 47 14.82 7.26 -14.37
CA GLY A 47 15.85 6.72 -13.47
C GLY A 47 15.29 6.05 -12.22
N TYR A 48 14.01 5.69 -12.22
CA TYR A 48 13.41 4.86 -11.19
C TYR A 48 13.69 3.38 -11.43
N SER A 49 13.68 2.60 -10.36
CA SER A 49 13.68 1.14 -10.42
C SER A 49 12.57 0.63 -9.51
N ILE A 50 11.37 0.47 -10.07
CA ILE A 50 10.18 0.07 -9.31
C ILE A 50 9.78 -1.34 -9.73
N GLU A 51 9.72 -2.23 -8.76
CA GLU A 51 9.45 -3.66 -8.96
C GLU A 51 8.15 -4.06 -8.25
N LEU A 52 7.43 -5.01 -8.84
CA LEU A 52 6.30 -5.66 -8.18
C LEU A 52 6.74 -6.98 -7.57
N THR A 53 6.22 -7.26 -6.38
CA THR A 53 6.34 -8.57 -5.75
C THR A 53 5.01 -8.99 -5.18
N CYS A 54 4.76 -10.29 -5.16
CA CYS A 54 3.58 -10.84 -4.52
C CYS A 54 3.93 -11.29 -3.10
N GLN A 55 3.01 -11.11 -2.16
CA GLN A 55 3.13 -11.74 -0.85
C GLN A 55 3.15 -13.28 -0.97
N PRO A 56 3.70 -14.01 0.00
CA PRO A 56 3.59 -15.46 0.03
C PRO A 56 2.12 -15.95 0.04
N PRO A 57 1.78 -17.05 -0.65
CA PRO A 57 0.42 -17.58 -0.68
C PRO A 57 -0.13 -17.88 0.73
N ASN A 58 -1.42 -17.64 0.94
CA ASN A 58 -2.12 -17.88 2.21
C ASN A 58 -1.50 -17.23 3.45
N SER A 59 -0.78 -16.11 3.28
CA SER A 59 -0.09 -15.41 4.36
C SER A 59 -0.67 -13.99 4.51
N PRO A 60 -1.88 -13.84 5.08
CA PRO A 60 -2.54 -12.53 5.23
C PRO A 60 -1.82 -11.62 6.24
N ASP A 61 -1.08 -12.21 7.17
CA ASP A 61 -0.14 -11.54 8.08
C ASP A 61 1.07 -10.95 7.35
N LEU A 62 1.30 -11.32 6.09
CA LEU A 62 2.37 -10.80 5.25
C LEU A 62 1.88 -9.77 4.23
N ASN A 63 0.75 -9.12 4.50
CA ASN A 63 0.33 -7.89 3.83
C ASN A 63 0.30 -6.73 4.83
N ILE A 64 1.21 -5.77 4.64
CA ILE A 64 1.33 -4.63 5.55
C ILE A 64 0.06 -3.76 5.62
N LEU A 65 -0.72 -3.70 4.52
CA LEU A 65 -1.96 -2.94 4.50
C LEU A 65 -3.03 -3.60 5.38
N ASP A 66 -3.12 -4.93 5.36
CA ASP A 66 -4.02 -5.72 6.20
C ASP A 66 -3.63 -5.60 7.68
N LEU A 67 -2.34 -5.73 8.00
CA LEU A 67 -1.84 -5.59 9.38
C LEU A 67 -2.03 -4.19 9.97
N GLY A 68 -1.90 -3.15 9.14
CA GLY A 68 -1.83 -1.77 9.61
C GLY A 68 -3.07 -0.95 9.29
N PHE A 69 -3.08 -0.41 8.07
CA PHE A 69 -4.02 0.65 7.71
C PHE A 69 -5.46 0.15 7.62
N PHE A 70 -5.70 -1.02 7.02
CA PHE A 70 -7.04 -1.59 6.91
C PHE A 70 -7.59 -2.05 8.25
N ALA A 71 -6.76 -2.64 9.12
CA ALA A 71 -7.15 -2.93 10.51
C ALA A 71 -7.60 -1.66 11.26
N SER A 72 -6.93 -0.52 11.01
CA SER A 72 -7.30 0.77 11.60
C SER A 72 -8.65 1.28 11.08
N ILE A 73 -8.90 1.19 9.76
CA ILE A 73 -10.19 1.56 9.16
C ILE A 73 -11.32 0.65 9.68
N GLN A 74 -11.07 -0.66 9.77
CA GLN A 74 -12.07 -1.61 10.25
C GLN A 74 -12.45 -1.33 11.72
N SER A 75 -11.48 -1.01 12.57
CA SER A 75 -11.74 -0.59 13.95
C SER A 75 -12.61 0.68 14.01
N LEU A 76 -12.36 1.66 13.13
CA LEU A 76 -13.19 2.87 13.03
C LEU A 76 -14.60 2.56 12.51
N GLN A 77 -14.75 1.63 11.57
CA GLN A 77 -16.06 1.17 11.11
C GLN A 77 -16.86 0.52 12.25
N HIS A 78 -16.23 -0.27 13.13
CA HIS A 78 -16.93 -0.83 14.30
C HIS A 78 -17.41 0.23 15.29
N GLN A 79 -16.77 1.40 15.31
CA GLN A 79 -17.12 2.53 16.18
C GLN A 79 -18.08 3.53 15.53
N THR A 80 -18.28 3.46 14.21
CA THR A 80 -19.07 4.44 13.44
C THR A 80 -20.11 3.76 12.55
N SER A 81 -21.39 4.13 12.69
CA SER A 81 -22.44 3.62 11.82
C SER A 81 -22.44 4.37 10.49
N THR A 82 -21.78 3.86 9.46
CA THR A 82 -21.88 4.39 8.09
C THR A 82 -23.21 4.02 7.45
N ARG A 83 -23.97 5.00 6.95
CA ARG A 83 -25.30 4.80 6.36
C ARG A 83 -25.29 4.79 4.83
N ASN A 84 -24.21 5.25 4.21
CA ASN A 84 -24.05 5.31 2.77
C ASN A 84 -22.56 5.35 2.36
N VAL A 85 -22.31 5.23 1.06
CA VAL A 85 -20.96 5.20 0.48
C VAL A 85 -20.20 6.53 0.69
N ASN A 86 -20.88 7.68 0.67
CA ASN A 86 -20.21 8.97 0.83
C ASN A 86 -19.64 9.12 2.25
N GLU A 87 -20.40 8.70 3.26
CA GLU A 87 -19.92 8.66 4.65
C GLU A 87 -18.73 7.70 4.80
N LEU A 88 -18.78 6.53 4.14
CA LEU A 88 -17.66 5.59 4.15
C LEU A 88 -16.39 6.22 3.55
N VAL A 89 -16.49 6.88 2.41
CA VAL A 89 -15.35 7.58 1.77
C VAL A 89 -14.79 8.67 2.69
N GLN A 90 -15.67 9.44 3.36
CA GLN A 90 -15.24 10.46 4.32
C GLN A 90 -14.50 9.86 5.52
N HIS A 91 -14.98 8.75 6.09
CA HIS A 91 -14.31 8.08 7.19
C HIS A 91 -12.94 7.52 6.78
N VAL A 92 -12.82 6.94 5.58
CA VAL A 92 -11.53 6.46 5.05
C VAL A 92 -10.56 7.62 4.87
N ALA A 93 -11.02 8.76 4.32
CA ALA A 93 -10.19 9.95 4.16
C ALA A 93 -9.73 10.52 5.52
N GLN A 94 -10.61 10.54 6.52
CA GLN A 94 -10.26 10.95 7.88
C GLN A 94 -9.29 9.98 8.55
N ALA A 95 -9.48 8.67 8.38
CA ALA A 95 -8.56 7.65 8.89
C ALA A 95 -7.15 7.83 8.29
N TYR A 96 -7.08 8.10 6.98
CA TYR A 96 -5.82 8.42 6.31
C TYR A 96 -5.19 9.71 6.83
N ALA A 97 -5.97 10.78 6.99
CA ALA A 97 -5.48 12.07 7.51
C ALA A 97 -4.96 11.98 8.96
N ASN A 98 -5.55 11.09 9.76
CA ASN A 98 -5.17 10.85 11.15
C ASN A 98 -4.05 9.81 11.29
N LEU A 99 -3.51 9.30 10.18
CA LEU A 99 -2.48 8.26 10.18
C LEU A 99 -1.14 8.85 10.61
N GLU A 100 -0.70 8.50 11.81
CA GLU A 100 0.59 8.95 12.33
C GLU A 100 1.73 8.10 11.75
N ALA A 101 2.77 8.75 11.23
CA ALA A 101 3.97 8.07 10.73
C ALA A 101 4.61 7.13 11.77
N LYS A 102 4.52 7.48 13.05
CA LYS A 102 4.97 6.62 14.16
C LYS A 102 4.23 5.28 14.23
N LYS A 103 2.91 5.29 14.01
CA LYS A 103 2.10 4.05 13.99
C LYS A 103 2.46 3.20 12.78
N LEU A 104 2.65 3.82 11.61
CA LEU A 104 3.12 3.12 10.42
C LEU A 104 4.47 2.43 10.65
N ASN A 105 5.39 3.08 11.35
CA ASN A 105 6.67 2.47 11.69
C ASN A 105 6.53 1.25 12.63
N TYR A 106 5.59 1.27 13.59
CA TYR A 106 5.32 0.09 14.43
C TYR A 106 4.73 -1.08 13.64
N VAL A 107 3.82 -0.78 12.70
CA VAL A 107 3.29 -1.81 11.78
C VAL A 107 4.43 -2.39 10.94
N TRP A 108 5.30 -1.53 10.38
CA TRP A 108 6.46 -1.98 9.61
C TRP A 108 7.37 -2.92 10.41
N ILE A 109 7.72 -2.56 11.65
CA ILE A 109 8.53 -3.41 12.52
C ILE A 109 7.83 -4.75 12.81
N SER A 110 6.51 -4.73 13.08
CA SER A 110 5.74 -5.95 13.33
C SER A 110 5.72 -6.87 12.10
N TYR A 111 5.56 -6.29 10.91
CA TYR A 111 5.65 -7.00 9.63
C TYR A 111 7.01 -7.66 9.43
N GLN A 112 8.11 -6.95 9.72
CA GLN A 112 9.46 -7.52 9.64
C GLN A 112 9.67 -8.69 10.60
N LEU A 113 9.08 -8.65 11.79
CA LEU A 113 9.13 -9.76 12.76
C LEU A 113 8.28 -10.98 12.36
N ALA A 114 7.23 -10.79 11.55
CA ALA A 114 6.46 -11.90 11.01
C ALA A 114 7.17 -12.60 9.84
N MET A 115 8.08 -11.89 9.17
CA MET A 115 8.85 -12.39 8.02
C MET A 115 10.14 -13.16 8.39
N THR A 116 10.51 -13.21 9.67
CA THR A 116 11.69 -13.95 10.19
C THR A 116 11.35 -15.37 10.57
#